data_AF-A0A9P5U764-F1
#
_entry.id   AF-A0A9P5U764-F1
#
_cell.length_a   1.000
_cell.length_b   1.000
_cell.length_c   1.000
_cell.angle_alpha   90.00
_cell.angle_beta   90.00
_cell.angle_gamma   90.00
#
_symmetry.space_group_name_H-M   'P 1'
#
loop_
_entity.id
_entity.type
_entity.pdbx_description
1 polymer ?
#
loop_
_entity_poly.entity_id
_entity_poly.type
_entity_poly.pdbx_seq_one_letter_code
_entity_poly.pdbx_strand_id
1 'polypeptide(L)'
;MILLNNKQEIAVSYGPRFPGCVTKAWGENINKLAKVVEKVSAQGSEMCVGWLLYGTSYESFSALHTFSELLSLSLEKVDSVRRVGTAAATDIVDNKEAWGWQNPSKILSKTISMD
;
A
#
# COMPACT_ATOMS: atom_id res chain seq x y z
N MET A 1 16.52 23.22 19.66
CA MET A 1 16.52 24.58 19.08
C MET A 1 16.43 24.57 17.55
N ILE A 2 17.20 23.73 16.84
CA ILE A 2 17.23 23.66 15.36
C ILE A 2 15.84 23.42 14.72
N LEU A 3 15.02 22.50 15.25
CA LEU A 3 13.70 22.19 14.68
C LEU A 3 12.67 23.34 14.78
N LEU A 4 12.80 24.20 15.79
CA LEU A 4 11.89 25.35 15.97
C LEU A 4 12.20 26.45 14.96
N ASN A 5 13.49 26.72 14.74
CA ASN A 5 13.94 27.66 13.72
C ASN A 5 13.48 27.23 12.32
N ASN A 6 13.63 25.95 11.97
CA ASN A 6 13.21 25.46 10.65
C ASN A 6 11.71 25.65 10.40
N LYS A 7 10.85 25.41 11.41
CA LYS A 7 9.40 25.61 11.26
C LYS A 7 9.03 27.08 11.05
N GLN A 8 9.70 27.99 11.75
CA GLN A 8 9.50 29.44 11.58
C GLN A 8 10.03 29.92 10.23
N GLU A 9 11.21 29.48 9.81
CA GLU A 9 11.78 29.81 8.49
C GLU A 9 10.86 29.34 7.35
N ILE A 10 10.36 28.11 7.44
CA ILE A 10 9.38 27.57 6.49
C ILE A 10 8.12 28.44 6.48
N ALA A 11 7.55 28.76 7.65
CA ALA A 11 6.33 29.56 7.73
C ALA A 11 6.50 30.98 7.16
N VAL A 12 7.65 31.61 7.39
CA VAL A 12 7.98 32.93 6.86
C VAL A 12 8.14 32.89 5.34
N SER A 13 8.73 31.82 4.78
CA SER A 13 8.96 31.68 3.33
C SER A 13 7.66 31.69 2.50
N TYR A 14 6.52 31.31 3.09
CA TYR A 14 5.20 31.30 2.45
C TYR A 14 4.36 32.57 2.72
N GLY A 15 4.88 33.53 3.49
CA GLY A 15 4.26 34.83 3.74
C GLY A 15 3.27 34.90 4.93
N PRO A 16 2.77 36.09 5.26
CA PRO A 16 2.07 36.37 6.52
C PRO A 16 0.70 35.68 6.67
N ARG A 17 0.10 35.22 5.56
CA ARG A 17 -1.16 34.46 5.57
C ARG A 17 -0.96 32.97 5.81
N PHE A 18 0.27 32.47 5.72
CA PHE A 18 0.58 31.05 5.83
C PHE A 18 0.03 30.39 7.10
N PRO A 19 0.16 30.97 8.31
CA PRO A 19 -0.37 30.33 9.53
C PRO A 19 -1.88 30.05 9.47
N GLY A 20 -2.66 31.00 8.94
CA GLY A 20 -4.11 30.83 8.77
C GLY A 20 -4.45 29.81 7.68
N CYS A 21 -3.75 29.88 6.54
CA CYS A 21 -3.94 28.96 5.41
C CYS A 21 -3.57 27.52 5.77
N VAL A 22 -2.43 27.29 6.43
CA VAL A 22 -1.98 25.95 6.81
C VAL A 22 -2.88 25.33 7.87
N THR A 23 -3.34 26.12 8.84
CA THR A 23 -4.28 25.65 9.88
C THR A 23 -5.60 25.21 9.25
N LYS A 24 -6.15 26.01 8.34
CA LYS A 24 -7.38 25.66 7.62
C LYS A 24 -7.20 24.41 6.75
N ALA A 25 -6.14 24.37 5.94
CA ALA A 25 -5.85 23.22 5.06
C ALA A 25 -5.61 21.94 5.86
N TRP A 26 -4.93 22.03 7.01
CA TRP A 26 -4.72 20.90 7.90
C TRP A 26 -6.04 20.38 8.50
N GLY A 27 -6.91 21.27 8.96
CA GLY A 27 -8.25 20.90 9.43
C GLY A 27 -9.10 20.21 8.35
N GLU A 28 -9.06 20.73 7.12
CA GLU A 28 -9.71 20.09 5.97
C GLU A 28 -9.14 18.70 5.68
N ASN A 29 -7.82 18.51 5.80
CA ASN A 29 -7.16 17.22 5.59
C ASN A 29 -7.51 16.21 6.69
N ILE A 30 -7.58 16.63 7.96
CA ILE A 30 -8.04 15.77 9.06
C ILE A 30 -9.47 15.28 8.77
N ASN A 31 -10.37 16.18 8.37
CA ASN A 31 -11.75 15.81 8.06
C ASN A 31 -11.85 14.85 6.87
N LYS A 32 -11.03 15.04 5.83
CA LYS A 32 -10.95 14.10 4.71
C LYS A 32 -10.40 12.75 5.15
N LEU A 33 -9.37 12.73 6.00
CA LEU A 33 -8.78 11.52 6.53
C LEU A 33 -9.77 10.74 7.39
N ALA A 34 -10.52 11.42 8.26
CA ALA A 34 -11.56 10.79 9.08
C ALA A 34 -12.59 10.03 8.23
N LYS A 35 -13.04 10.61 7.12
CA LYS A 35 -13.96 9.94 6.17
C LYS A 35 -13.34 8.73 5.49
N VAL A 36 -12.03 8.77 5.21
CA VAL A 36 -11.31 7.61 4.66
C VAL A 36 -11.21 6.52 5.72
N VAL A 37 -10.84 6.86 6.95
CA VAL A 37 -10.76 5.92 8.07
C VAL A 37 -12.11 5.24 8.35
N GLU A 38 -13.20 6.01 8.32
CA GLU A 38 -14.55 5.46 8.46
C GLU A 38 -14.86 4.43 7.36
N LYS A 39 -14.56 4.75 6.09
CA LYS A 39 -14.70 3.82 4.97
C LYS A 39 -13.86 2.55 5.14
N VAL A 40 -12.59 2.70 5.55
CA VAL A 40 -11.70 1.56 5.83
C VAL A 40 -12.28 0.69 6.94
N SER A 41 -12.73 1.30 8.03
CA SER A 41 -13.28 0.57 9.18
C SER A 41 -14.58 -0.17 8.84
N ALA A 42 -15.39 0.36 7.93
CA ALA A 42 -16.62 -0.26 7.47
C ALA A 42 -16.38 -1.41 6.47
N GLN A 43 -15.34 -1.32 5.65
CA GLN A 43 -14.99 -2.35 4.65
C GLN A 43 -14.11 -3.47 5.23
N GLY A 44 -13.43 -3.23 6.36
CA GLY A 44 -12.61 -4.25 7.01
C GLY A 44 -11.43 -4.72 6.15
N SER A 45 -11.12 -6.02 6.20
CA SER A 45 -9.99 -6.63 5.47
C SER A 45 -10.11 -6.50 3.95
N GLU A 46 -11.30 -6.23 3.41
CA GLU A 46 -11.53 -6.06 1.98
C GLU A 46 -10.83 -4.80 1.40
N MET A 47 -10.48 -3.84 2.27
CA MET A 47 -9.73 -2.62 1.90
C MET A 47 -8.21 -2.78 2.11
N CYS A 48 -7.77 -3.74 2.93
CA CYS A 48 -6.36 -4.03 3.17
C CYS A 48 -5.88 -5.11 2.19
N VAL A 49 -5.27 -4.68 1.10
CA VAL A 49 -4.52 -5.56 0.21
C VAL A 49 -3.26 -6.04 0.95
N GLY A 50 -3.24 -7.30 1.41
CA GLY A 50 -2.00 -7.99 1.78
C GLY A 50 -1.87 -8.58 3.19
N TRP A 51 -2.95 -8.90 3.92
CA TRP A 51 -2.83 -9.69 5.15
C TRP A 51 -3.85 -10.83 5.22
N LEU A 52 -3.63 -11.88 4.44
CA LEU A 52 -4.12 -13.23 4.75
C LEU A 52 -3.07 -14.27 4.35
N LEU A 53 -2.01 -14.35 5.16
CA LEU A 53 -1.35 -15.62 5.37
C LEU A 53 -2.33 -16.49 6.16
N TYR A 54 -2.87 -17.52 5.49
CA TYR A 54 -3.65 -18.63 6.07
C TYR A 54 -4.97 -18.25 6.76
N GLY A 55 -6.08 -18.47 6.05
CA GLY A 55 -7.26 -19.04 6.71
C GLY A 55 -8.56 -18.24 6.77
N THR A 56 -8.82 -17.26 5.93
CA THR A 56 -10.20 -16.75 5.76
C THR A 56 -10.63 -16.74 4.29
N SER A 57 -11.91 -17.00 4.08
CA SER A 57 -12.60 -17.26 2.82
C SER A 57 -12.29 -16.24 1.71
N TYR A 58 -12.08 -16.76 0.50
CA TYR A 58 -11.75 -16.07 -0.76
C TYR A 58 -12.88 -15.22 -1.36
N GLU A 59 -13.86 -14.81 -0.56
CA GLU A 59 -15.01 -14.06 -1.06
C GLU A 59 -14.82 -12.59 -0.67
N SER A 60 -14.66 -11.73 -1.67
CA SER A 60 -14.46 -10.26 -1.58
C SER A 60 -13.07 -9.75 -1.20
N PHE A 61 -12.10 -9.89 -2.11
CA PHE A 61 -10.95 -8.97 -2.17
C PHE A 61 -11.01 -8.14 -3.46
N SER A 62 -11.34 -6.85 -3.33
CA SER A 62 -11.49 -5.93 -4.47
C SER A 62 -10.17 -5.52 -5.15
N ALA A 63 -9.02 -5.87 -4.56
CA ALA A 63 -7.69 -5.49 -5.04
C ALA A 63 -6.71 -6.68 -5.19
N LEU A 64 -7.24 -7.91 -5.25
CA LEU A 64 -6.46 -9.10 -5.59
C LEU A 64 -6.43 -9.23 -7.11
N HIS A 65 -5.25 -9.08 -7.72
CA HIS A 65 -5.08 -9.24 -9.16
C HIS A 65 -4.26 -10.50 -9.45
N THR A 66 -4.61 -11.26 -10.48
CA THR A 66 -3.68 -12.31 -10.93
C THR A 66 -2.45 -11.64 -11.54
N PHE A 67 -1.27 -12.29 -11.45
CA PHE A 67 -0.05 -11.74 -12.03
C PHE A 67 -0.21 -11.42 -13.53
N SER A 68 -0.96 -12.24 -14.27
CA SER A 68 -1.30 -12.00 -15.67
C SER A 68 -2.13 -10.73 -15.90
N GLU A 69 -3.03 -10.39 -14.99
CA GLU A 69 -3.90 -9.21 -15.10
C GLU A 69 -3.17 -7.90 -14.83
N LEU A 70 -2.02 -7.93 -14.14
CA LEU A 70 -1.24 -6.73 -13.81
C LEU A 70 -0.83 -5.94 -15.06
N LEU A 71 -0.58 -6.63 -16.17
CA LEU A 71 -0.17 -6.01 -17.43
C LEU A 71 -1.37 -5.41 -18.21
N SER A 72 -2.59 -5.79 -17.85
CA SER A 72 -3.83 -5.39 -18.53
C SER A 72 -4.80 -4.65 -17.61
N LEU A 73 -4.32 -4.04 -16.52
CA LEU A 73 -5.17 -3.28 -15.61
C LEU A 73 -5.78 -2.07 -16.31
N SER A 74 -7.07 -1.85 -16.08
CA SER A 74 -7.72 -0.63 -16.51
C SER A 74 -7.18 0.57 -15.70
N LEU A 75 -7.22 1.76 -16.30
CA LEU A 75 -6.79 2.99 -15.64
C LEU A 75 -7.51 3.23 -14.31
N GLU A 76 -8.79 2.88 -14.24
CA GLU A 76 -9.61 2.95 -13.02
C GLU A 76 -9.06 2.06 -11.89
N LYS A 77 -8.60 0.84 -12.21
CA LYS A 77 -7.98 -0.06 -11.23
C LYS A 77 -6.58 0.42 -10.81
N VAL A 78 -5.83 1.00 -11.73
CA VAL A 78 -4.53 1.61 -11.40
C VAL A 78 -4.72 2.80 -10.44
N ASP A 79 -5.73 3.62 -10.68
CA ASP A 79 -6.05 4.77 -9.83
C ASP A 79 -6.54 4.33 -8.44
N SER A 80 -7.32 3.24 -8.36
CA SER A 80 -7.74 2.70 -7.06
C SER A 80 -6.55 2.18 -6.25
N VAL A 81 -5.64 1.42 -6.87
CA VAL A 81 -4.39 0.96 -6.22
C VAL A 81 -3.54 2.14 -5.77
N ARG A 82 -3.37 3.16 -6.61
CA ARG A 82 -2.61 4.37 -6.27
C ARG A 82 -3.23 5.13 -5.10
N ARG A 83 -4.56 5.13 -4.98
CA ARG A 83 -5.30 5.78 -3.89
C ARG A 83 -5.09 5.06 -2.56
N VAL A 84 -5.03 3.72 -2.58
CA VAL A 84 -4.80 2.86 -1.41
C VAL A 84 -3.32 2.84 -1.02
N GLY A 85 -2.43 2.86 -2.00
CA GLY A 85 -0.96 2.81 -1.81
C GLY A 85 -0.39 1.39 -1.70
N THR A 86 -1.23 0.35 -1.84
CA THR A 86 -0.85 -1.06 -1.69
C THR A 86 -1.61 -1.92 -2.71
N ALA A 87 -0.99 -3.00 -3.19
CA ALA A 87 -1.61 -4.01 -4.05
C ALA A 87 -1.11 -5.41 -3.65
N ALA A 88 -1.90 -6.45 -3.95
CA ALA A 88 -1.45 -7.83 -3.86
C ALA A 88 -1.75 -8.54 -5.18
N ALA A 89 -0.84 -9.42 -5.57
CA ALA A 89 -1.00 -10.23 -6.76
C ALA A 89 -0.96 -11.72 -6.40
N THR A 90 -1.86 -12.50 -6.99
CA THR A 90 -1.87 -13.97 -6.90
C THR A 90 -1.20 -14.58 -8.11
N ASP A 91 -0.90 -15.87 -7.99
CA ASP A 91 -0.44 -16.70 -9.11
C ASP A 91 0.85 -16.19 -9.76
N ILE A 92 1.69 -15.53 -8.96
CA ILE A 92 3.04 -15.14 -9.38
C ILE A 92 3.90 -16.39 -9.59
N VAL A 93 3.72 -17.38 -8.73
CA VAL A 93 4.46 -18.64 -8.72
C VAL A 93 3.51 -19.76 -8.30
N ASP A 94 3.66 -20.93 -8.91
CA ASP A 94 2.90 -22.11 -8.50
C ASP A 94 3.13 -22.43 -7.03
N ASN A 95 2.06 -22.81 -6.32
CA ASN A 95 2.14 -23.17 -4.90
C ASN A 95 3.23 -24.22 -4.65
N LYS A 96 3.35 -25.23 -5.51
CA LYS A 96 4.37 -26.29 -5.38
C LYS A 96 5.80 -25.75 -5.43
N GLU A 97 6.05 -24.77 -6.29
CA GLU A 97 7.35 -24.12 -6.40
C GLU A 97 7.60 -23.19 -5.19
N ALA A 98 6.60 -22.39 -4.79
CA ALA A 98 6.67 -21.53 -3.61
C ALA A 98 6.96 -22.33 -2.32
N TRP A 99 6.32 -23.49 -2.15
CA TRP A 99 6.61 -24.43 -1.06
C TRP A 99 8.04 -24.99 -1.14
N GLY A 100 8.56 -25.19 -2.34
CA GLY A 100 9.94 -25.61 -2.57
C GLY A 100 10.96 -24.60 -2.06
N TRP A 101 10.65 -23.30 -2.11
CA TRP A 101 11.55 -22.22 -1.67
C TRP A 101 11.66 -22.09 -0.15
N GLN A 102 10.69 -22.61 0.60
CA GLN A 102 10.73 -22.60 2.06
C GLN A 102 11.87 -23.47 2.63
N ASN A 103 12.51 -24.31 1.81
CA ASN A 103 13.68 -25.09 2.16
C ASN A 103 14.94 -24.54 1.45
N PRO A 104 15.65 -23.55 2.02
CA PRO A 104 16.78 -22.88 1.38
C PRO A 104 17.92 -23.84 0.98
N SER A 105 18.06 -24.97 1.66
CA SER A 105 19.05 -26.03 1.36
C SER A 105 18.85 -26.69 -0.02
N LYS A 106 17.64 -26.65 -0.59
CA LYS A 106 17.34 -27.18 -1.93
C LYS A 106 17.58 -26.17 -3.06
N ILE A 107 17.65 -24.88 -2.74
CA ILE A 107 17.92 -23.81 -3.72
C ILE A 107 19.41 -23.82 -4.07
N LEU A 108 20.28 -23.90 -3.05
CA LEU A 108 21.74 -23.86 -3.25
C LEU A 108 22.29 -25.07 -4.02
N SER A 109 21.67 -26.25 -3.90
CA SER A 109 22.11 -27.45 -4.62
C SER A 109 21.77 -27.42 -6.12
N LYS A 110 20.71 -26.71 -6.54
CA LYS A 110 20.42 -26.51 -7.97
C LYS A 110 21.38 -25.52 -8.63
N THR A 111 21.79 -24.47 -7.93
CA THR A 111 22.71 -23.46 -8.48
C THR A 111 24.14 -23.97 -8.63
N ILE A 112 24.57 -24.90 -7.78
CA ILE A 112 25.93 -25.48 -7.82
C ILE A 112 26.05 -26.61 -8.85
N SER A 113 24.94 -27.09 -9.43
CA SER A 113 24.93 -28.16 -10.44
C SER A 113 24.92 -27.63 -11.89
N MET A 114 25.17 -26.32 -12.10
CA MET A 114 25.24 -25.68 -13.42
C MET A 114 26.68 -25.32 -13.83
N ASP A 115 27.67 -26.08 -13.36
CA ASP A 115 29.04 -26.13 -13.90
C ASP A 115 29.36 -27.55 -14.37
#